data_AF-A0A9W7A4X5-F1
#
_entry.id   AF-A0A9W7A4X5-F1
#
_cell.length_a   1.000
_cell.length_b   1.000
_cell.length_c   1.000
_cell.angle_alpha   90.00
_cell.angle_beta   90.00
_cell.angle_gamma   90.00
#
_symmetry.space_group_name_H-M   'P 1'
#
loop_
_entity.id
_entity.type
_entity.pdbx_description
1 polymer ?
#
loop_
_entity_poly.entity_id
_entity_poly.type
_entity_poly.pdbx_seq_one_letter_code
_entity_poly.pdbx_strand_id
1 'polypeptide(L)'
;MSQPGGRALSVEVLQAKHVGTGHSDISKHEWLTNQHRDTLASHVGSHDHLLFLAVGQNESAGKVRADALEKMLEPCGPKPKTAEAEE
;
A
#
# COMPACT_ATOMS: atom_id res chain seq x y z
N MET A 1 31.11 17.74 0.00
CA MET A 1 29.90 17.93 0.81
C MET A 1 29.85 16.78 1.81
N SER A 2 30.07 17.07 3.09
CA SER A 2 30.07 16.08 4.19
C SER A 2 28.61 15.67 4.49
N GLN A 3 28.23 14.50 4.99
CA GLN A 3 28.74 13.78 6.17
C GLN A 3 28.19 12.31 6.18
N PRO A 4 28.08 11.59 7.32
CA PRO A 4 29.12 10.84 8.05
C PRO A 4 28.67 9.39 8.39
N GLY A 5 29.60 8.45 8.60
CA GLY A 5 29.45 7.33 9.55
C GLY A 5 28.34 6.26 9.41
N GLY A 6 27.36 6.40 8.52
CA GLY A 6 26.34 5.38 8.25
C GLY A 6 26.55 4.80 6.86
N ARG A 7 26.79 3.48 6.75
CA ARG A 7 26.81 2.82 5.44
C ARG A 7 25.44 3.00 4.80
N ALA A 8 25.34 3.85 3.78
CA ALA A 8 24.13 3.95 2.98
C ALA A 8 23.80 2.54 2.46
N LEU A 9 22.63 2.04 2.83
CA LEU A 9 22.15 0.75 2.33
C LEU A 9 21.94 0.88 0.82
N SER A 10 22.26 -0.16 0.04
CA SER A 10 21.98 -0.13 -1.40
C SER A 10 20.47 -0.04 -1.64
N VAL A 11 20.06 0.52 -2.77
CA VAL A 11 18.64 0.66 -3.14
C VAL A 11 17.90 -0.69 -3.06
N GLU A 12 18.55 -1.77 -3.49
CA GLU A 12 18.06 -3.14 -3.37
C GLU A 12 17.78 -3.55 -1.93
N VAL A 13 18.67 -3.18 -1.00
CA VAL A 13 18.49 -3.46 0.43
C VAL A 13 17.38 -2.60 1.02
N LEU A 14 17.19 -1.36 0.55
CA LEU A 14 16.04 -0.54 0.98
C LEU A 14 14.72 -1.14 0.50
N GLN A 15 14.66 -1.56 -0.77
CA GLN A 15 13.48 -2.18 -1.37
C GLN A 15 13.11 -3.49 -0.67
N ALA A 16 14.10 -4.29 -0.28
CA ALA A 16 13.87 -5.52 0.47
C ALA A 16 13.36 -5.25 1.91
N LYS A 17 13.76 -4.14 2.54
CA LYS A 17 13.36 -3.80 3.91
C LYS A 17 12.02 -3.10 4.00
N HIS A 18 11.74 -2.19 3.06
CA HIS A 18 10.56 -1.33 3.09
C HIS A 18 9.68 -1.63 1.88
N VAL A 19 8.66 -2.45 2.11
CA VAL A 19 7.65 -2.79 1.10
C VAL A 19 7.02 -1.49 0.60
N GLY A 20 6.87 -1.36 -0.72
CA GLY A 20 6.33 -0.15 -1.36
C GLY A 20 7.40 0.84 -1.84
N THR A 21 8.68 0.61 -1.56
CA THR A 21 9.77 1.43 -2.12
C THR A 21 9.80 1.30 -3.65
N GLY A 22 9.56 2.41 -4.36
CA GLY A 22 9.49 2.42 -5.82
C GLY A 22 10.84 2.31 -6.54
N HIS A 23 10.77 2.16 -7.86
CA HIS A 23 11.87 2.24 -8.82
C HIS A 23 11.39 2.89 -10.12
N SER A 24 12.30 3.22 -11.04
CA SER A 24 11.96 3.89 -12.32
C SER A 24 10.96 3.11 -13.16
N ASP A 25 11.03 1.78 -13.08
CA ASP A 25 10.25 0.88 -13.93
C ASP A 25 8.97 0.39 -13.23
N ILE A 26 8.56 1.04 -12.14
CA ILE A 26 7.37 0.64 -11.38
C ILE A 26 6.12 0.81 -12.25
N SER A 27 5.31 -0.24 -12.33
CA SER A 27 4.06 -0.17 -13.09
C SER A 27 3.04 0.71 -12.37
N LYS A 28 2.13 1.34 -13.12
CA LYS A 28 0.99 2.08 -12.55
C LYS A 28 0.17 1.22 -11.59
N HIS A 29 -0.05 -0.06 -11.94
CA HIS A 29 -0.80 -0.99 -11.09
C HIS A 29 -0.10 -1.23 -9.76
N GLU A 30 1.22 -1.45 -9.77
CA GLU A 30 2.00 -1.67 -8.56
C GLU A 30 2.04 -0.44 -7.65
N TRP A 31 2.26 0.75 -8.23
CA TRP A 31 2.23 2.01 -7.50
C TRP A 31 0.86 2.27 -6.84
N LEU A 32 -0.23 2.07 -7.58
CA LEU A 32 -1.59 2.23 -7.04
C LEU A 32 -1.88 1.19 -5.96
N THR A 33 -1.50 -0.07 -6.17
CA THR A 33 -1.72 -1.14 -5.20
C THR A 33 -1.04 -0.83 -3.86
N ASN A 34 0.19 -0.33 -3.89
CA ASN A 34 0.91 0.08 -2.68
C ASN A 34 0.19 1.23 -1.97
N GLN A 35 -0.21 2.29 -2.68
CA GLN A 35 -0.96 3.40 -2.07
C GLN A 35 -2.29 2.96 -1.44
N HIS A 36 -3.04 2.07 -2.08
CA HIS A 36 -4.31 1.57 -1.52
C HIS A 36 -4.06 0.75 -0.27
N ARG A 37 -3.01 -0.09 -0.25
CA ARG A 37 -2.62 -0.85 0.95
C ARG A 37 -2.20 0.07 2.09
N ASP A 38 -1.41 1.11 1.81
CA ASP A 38 -0.99 2.09 2.82
C ASP A 38 -2.18 2.86 3.40
N THR A 39 -3.16 3.20 2.55
CA THR A 39 -4.40 3.87 2.97
C THR A 39 -5.24 2.96 3.87
N LEU A 40 -5.46 1.70 3.45
CA LEU A 40 -6.18 0.70 4.25
C LEU A 40 -5.47 0.42 5.58
N ALA A 41 -4.14 0.30 5.58
CA ALA A 41 -3.35 0.13 6.79
C ALA A 41 -3.49 1.34 7.75
N SER A 42 -3.50 2.56 7.20
CA SER A 42 -3.69 3.79 7.99
C SER A 42 -5.08 3.87 8.61
N HIS A 43 -6.12 3.40 7.91
CA HIS A 43 -7.48 3.33 8.45
C HIS A 43 -7.63 2.26 9.53
N VAL A 44 -6.99 1.10 9.38
CA VAL A 44 -7.04 0.01 10.38
C VAL A 44 -6.17 0.33 11.60
N GLY A 45 -5.06 1.04 11.41
CA GLY A 45 -4.12 1.40 12.48
C GLY A 45 -4.59 2.56 13.37
N SER A 46 -5.40 3.48 12.82
CA SER A 46 -5.97 4.61 13.59
C SER A 46 -7.40 4.32 14.00
N HIS A 47 -7.67 4.38 15.30
CA HIS A 47 -9.01 4.13 15.85
C HIS A 47 -10.04 5.14 15.32
N ASP A 48 -9.68 6.42 15.24
CA ASP A 48 -10.58 7.49 14.81
C ASP A 48 -10.97 7.33 13.34
N HIS A 49 -10.02 6.94 12.49
CA HIS A 49 -10.29 6.67 11.08
C HIS A 49 -11.19 5.44 10.90
N LEU A 50 -10.93 4.37 11.65
CA LEU A 50 -11.76 3.17 11.61
C LEU A 50 -13.20 3.48 12.03
N LEU A 51 -13.38 4.24 13.13
CA LEU A 51 -14.71 4.64 13.60
C LEU A 51 -15.41 5.57 12.61
N PHE A 52 -14.70 6.51 12.01
CA PHE A 52 -15.25 7.37 10.97
C PHE A 52 -15.83 6.56 9.80
N LEU A 53 -15.08 5.55 9.33
CA LEU A 53 -15.54 4.64 8.28
C LEU A 53 -16.69 3.74 8.73
N ALA A 54 -16.68 3.27 9.99
CA ALA A 54 -17.74 2.43 10.56
C ALA A 54 -19.07 3.18 10.68
N VAL A 55 -19.03 4.44 11.13
CA VAL A 55 -20.20 5.31 11.18
C VAL A 55 -20.73 5.60 9.78
N GLY A 56 -19.84 5.92 8.82
CA GLY A 56 -20.23 6.20 7.44
C GLY A 56 -20.87 5.00 6.71
N GLN A 57 -20.43 3.77 7.02
CA GLN A 57 -20.99 2.54 6.46
C GLN A 57 -22.17 1.97 7.27
N ASN A 58 -22.45 2.54 8.45
CA ASN A 58 -23.43 2.01 9.40
C ASN A 58 -23.19 0.52 9.76
N GLU A 59 -21.92 0.17 9.95
CA GLU A 59 -21.50 -1.18 10.30
C GLU A 59 -20.66 -1.19 11.59
N SER A 60 -20.54 -2.36 12.22
CA SER A 60 -19.66 -2.50 13.39
C SER A 60 -18.19 -2.24 13.00
N ALA A 61 -17.43 -1.58 13.88
CA ALA A 61 -16.01 -1.33 13.64
C ALA A 61 -15.20 -2.61 13.40
N GLY A 62 -15.60 -3.73 14.04
CA GLY A 62 -14.99 -5.03 13.81
C GLY A 62 -15.19 -5.55 12.39
N LYS A 63 -16.40 -5.38 11.83
CA LYS A 63 -16.71 -5.74 10.44
C LYS A 63 -15.93 -4.88 9.45
N VAL A 64 -15.96 -3.55 9.61
CA VAL A 64 -15.21 -2.64 8.72
C VAL A 64 -13.71 -2.92 8.76
N ARG A 65 -13.17 -3.28 9.93
CA ARG A 65 -11.77 -3.70 10.06
C ARG A 65 -11.48 -4.98 9.29
N ALA A 66 -12.34 -5.99 9.40
CA ALA A 66 -12.19 -7.25 8.66
C ALA A 66 -12.26 -7.00 7.14
N ASP A 67 -13.28 -6.28 6.70
CA ASP A 67 -13.49 -5.96 5.29
C ASP A 67 -12.31 -5.13 4.72
N ALA A 68 -11.73 -4.22 5.51
CA ALA A 68 -10.54 -3.48 5.12
C ALA A 68 -9.30 -4.38 4.96
N LEU A 69 -9.09 -5.34 5.87
CA LEU A 69 -7.99 -6.32 5.80
C LEU A 69 -8.15 -7.27 4.60
N GLU A 70 -9.36 -7.73 4.32
CA GLU A 70 -9.66 -8.56 3.14
C GLU A 70 -9.38 -7.82 1.83
N LYS A 71 -9.76 -6.54 1.76
CA LYS A 71 -9.47 -5.68 0.59
C LYS A 71 -7.97 -5.45 0.35
N MET A 72 -7.09 -5.66 1.33
CA MET A 72 -5.64 -5.48 1.14
C MET A 72 -5.02 -6.52 0.18
N LEU A 73 -5.69 -7.67 -0.02
CA LEU A 73 -5.18 -8.72 -0.91
C LEU A 73 -5.01 -8.20 -2.34
N GLU A 74 -6.07 -7.63 -2.90
CA GLU A 74 -6.09 -7.13 -4.28
C GLU A 74 -6.97 -5.87 -4.41
N PRO A 75 -6.53 -4.72 -3.84
CA PRO A 75 -7.37 -3.53 -3.75
C PRO A 75 -7.66 -2.87 -5.11
N CYS A 76 -6.78 -3.09 -6.10
CA CYS A 76 -6.91 -2.53 -7.44
C CYS A 76 -7.36 -3.57 -8.47
N GLY A 77 -7.85 -4.73 -8.03
CA GLY A 77 -8.18 -5.85 -8.91
C GLY A 77 -6.95 -6.50 -9.55
N PRO A 78 -7.17 -7.49 -10.43
CA PRO A 78 -6.11 -8.34 -10.92
C PRO A 78 -5.12 -7.51 -11.73
N LYS A 79 -3.84 -7.87 -11.64
CA LYS A 79 -2.80 -7.24 -12.46
C LYS A 79 -3.22 -7.32 -13.93
N PRO A 80 -3.08 -6.22 -14.70
CA PRO A 80 -3.32 -6.27 -16.13
C PRO A 80 -2.39 -7.33 -16.74
N LYS A 81 -2.94 -8.16 -17.62
CA LYS A 81 -2.11 -9.04 -18.46
C LYS A 81 -1.25 -8.11 -19.30
N THR A 82 0.06 -8.26 -19.22
CA THR A 82 1.09 -7.37 -19.79
C THR A 82 0.68 -6.81 -21.15
N ALA A 83 0.83 -5.51 -21.34
CA ALA A 83 0.82 -4.91 -22.67
C ALA A 83 2.12 -5.31 -23.41
N GLU A 84 2.11 -6.51 -23.98
CA GLU A 84 2.50 -6.70 -25.39
C GLU A 84 1.23 -6.70 -26.28
N ALA A 85 0.13 -6.08 -25.83
CA ALA A 85 -1.18 -6.18 -26.49
C ALA A 85 -1.86 -4.84 -26.80
N GLU A 86 -1.32 -3.69 -26.40
CA GLU A 86 -1.82 -2.39 -26.89
C GLU A 86 -0.63 -1.45 -27.11
N GLU A 87 -0.44 -1.12 -28.39
CA GLU A 87 0.33 -0.02 -28.97
C GLU A 87 -0.08 1.35 -28.39
#